data_AF-A0A7T4UT86-F1
#
_entry.id   AF-A0A7T4UT86-F1
#
_cell.length_a   1.000
_cell.length_b   1.000
_cell.length_c   1.000
_cell.angle_alpha   90.00
_cell.angle_beta   90.00
_cell.angle_gamma   90.00
#
_symmetry.space_group_name_H-M   'P 1'
#
loop_
_entity.id
_entity.type
_entity.pdbx_description
1 polymer ?
#
loop_
_entity_poly.entity_id
_entity_poly.type
_entity_poly.pdbx_seq_one_letter_code
_entity_poly.pdbx_strand_id
1 'polypeptide(L)'
;MGFYTVVCQGSTSARPVRGKDFFAPALKTGRLTPYRQQPGPLGPPIFTRFTETVIVADEQQKDATPEQPAPGGDEQATAENLQGESAQAAPESGEGASLEQQLEAAKQEAADAKEQALRAVAESQNVRRRAEKDAESARKFALERFAGDLLEVADNLDRALAAADDSDEALKPILEGVELTRKTLIDALNRHNVEQIDPVGEPFDPQFHEAMAMVPNPDVEPNTVIEVMQRGYTLNGRLLRAAMVVVAKAPQ
;
A
#
# COMPACT_ATOMS: atom_id res chain seq x y z
N MET A 1 71.24 -14.24 -32.66
CA MET A 1 72.40 -13.35 -32.45
C MET A 1 71.88 -12.05 -31.85
N GLY A 2 72.65 -11.39 -30.97
CA GLY A 2 72.33 -10.04 -30.47
C GLY A 2 71.57 -10.00 -29.14
N PHE A 3 72.26 -10.29 -28.03
CA PHE A 3 71.83 -9.80 -26.71
C PHE A 3 72.04 -8.29 -26.65
N TYR A 4 71.11 -7.54 -26.03
CA TYR A 4 71.49 -6.38 -25.23
C TYR A 4 70.54 -6.22 -24.03
N THR A 5 71.11 -6.41 -22.84
CA THR A 5 70.46 -6.21 -21.55
C THR A 5 70.60 -4.75 -21.16
N VAL A 6 69.55 -4.14 -20.59
CA VAL A 6 69.66 -2.85 -19.89
C VAL A 6 69.13 -3.01 -18.47
N VAL A 7 69.99 -2.73 -17.48
CA VAL A 7 69.70 -2.70 -16.05
C VAL A 7 70.21 -1.38 -15.50
N CYS A 8 69.36 -0.64 -14.77
CA CYS A 8 69.66 0.34 -13.71
C CYS A 8 68.31 0.85 -13.19
N GLN A 9 67.84 0.53 -11.97
CA GLN A 9 68.32 0.91 -10.62
C GLN A 9 67.97 2.34 -10.17
N GLY A 10 67.38 2.44 -8.97
CA GLY A 10 67.15 3.68 -8.22
C GLY A 10 65.86 4.44 -8.56
N SER A 11 65.25 5.23 -7.68
CA SER A 11 65.57 5.47 -6.26
C SER A 11 64.36 6.10 -5.54
N THR A 12 64.11 5.62 -4.32
CA THR A 12 63.55 6.32 -3.15
C THR A 12 63.47 7.85 -3.23
N SER A 13 62.30 8.44 -2.94
CA SER A 13 62.13 9.42 -1.84
C SER A 13 60.72 10.01 -1.76
N ALA A 14 60.09 9.89 -0.59
CA ALA A 14 58.96 10.72 -0.20
C ALA A 14 59.43 12.18 -0.04
N ARG A 15 58.63 13.15 -0.51
CA ARG A 15 58.90 14.58 -0.26
C ARG A 15 58.05 15.09 0.90
N PRO A 16 58.66 15.69 1.94
CA PRO A 16 57.94 16.21 3.10
C PRO A 16 57.46 17.64 2.87
N VAL A 17 56.31 18.00 3.44
CA VAL A 17 55.87 19.39 3.53
C VAL A 17 56.14 19.89 4.96
N ARG A 18 57.29 20.57 5.15
CA ARG A 18 57.45 21.53 6.26
C ARG A 18 56.47 22.68 5.98
N GLY A 19 55.74 23.22 6.93
CA GLY A 19 56.06 23.37 8.35
C GLY A 19 56.24 24.86 8.63
N LYS A 20 55.29 25.46 9.35
CA LYS A 20 55.41 26.80 9.94
C LYS A 20 54.78 26.77 11.33
N ASP A 21 55.64 26.89 12.32
CA ASP A 21 55.29 26.89 13.74
C ASP A 21 54.55 28.17 14.11
N PHE A 22 53.44 28.05 14.84
CA PHE A 22 52.91 29.12 15.68
C PHE A 22 52.40 28.54 17.00
N PHE A 23 53.33 28.51 17.97
CA PHE A 23 53.15 28.94 19.35
C PHE A 23 51.81 28.59 20.05
N ALA A 24 51.86 27.59 20.94
CA ALA A 24 50.92 27.50 22.07
C ALA A 24 51.10 28.70 23.01
N PRO A 25 50.11 29.04 23.87
CA PRO A 25 50.24 28.52 25.23
C PRO A 25 48.91 28.26 26.00
N ALA A 26 49.10 27.57 27.13
CA ALA A 26 48.32 27.71 28.38
C ALA A 26 46.83 27.35 28.40
N LEU A 27 46.59 26.09 28.78
CA LEU A 27 45.67 25.67 29.85
C LEU A 27 44.85 26.79 30.52
N LYS A 28 43.52 26.75 30.35
CA LYS A 28 42.60 27.32 31.36
C LYS A 28 41.39 26.41 31.56
N THR A 29 41.18 26.03 32.82
CA THR A 29 40.13 25.12 33.30
C THR A 29 38.74 25.70 33.07
N GLY A 30 38.11 25.35 31.96
CA GLY A 30 36.71 25.62 31.66
C GLY A 30 35.80 24.54 32.26
N ARG A 31 34.95 24.93 33.21
CA ARG A 31 34.01 24.03 33.90
C ARG A 31 32.90 23.62 32.90
N LEU A 32 32.74 22.31 32.65
CA LEU A 32 31.60 21.80 31.87
C LEU A 32 30.30 22.09 32.62
N THR A 33 29.53 23.08 32.15
CA THR A 33 28.17 23.32 32.61
C THR A 33 27.23 22.36 31.89
N PRO A 34 26.46 21.50 32.59
CA PRO A 34 25.48 20.65 31.94
C PRO A 34 24.36 21.52 31.34
N TYR A 35 23.94 21.19 30.13
CA TYR A 35 22.82 21.85 29.44
C TYR A 35 21.54 21.60 30.25
N ARG A 36 21.10 22.60 31.02
CA ARG A 36 19.86 22.54 31.80
C ARG A 36 18.68 22.66 30.85
N GLN A 37 18.15 21.51 30.40
CA GLN A 37 16.84 21.48 29.73
C GLN A 37 15.81 22.13 30.66
N GLN A 38 15.13 23.17 30.17
CA GLN A 38 13.94 23.68 30.83
C GLN A 38 12.73 22.92 30.28
N PRO A 39 11.91 22.27 31.12
CA PRO A 39 10.63 21.75 30.68
C PRO A 39 9.71 22.93 30.36
N GLY A 40 9.15 22.97 29.15
CA GLY A 40 8.12 23.92 28.79
C GLY A 40 6.82 23.70 29.60
N PRO A 41 5.95 24.72 29.70
CA PRO A 41 4.73 24.61 30.49
C PRO A 41 3.79 23.55 29.91
N LEU A 42 3.46 22.55 30.73
CA LEU A 42 2.52 21.48 30.40
C LEU A 42 1.10 22.05 30.35
N GLY A 43 0.46 21.99 29.17
CA GLY A 43 -0.97 22.23 29.03
C GLY A 43 -1.80 21.10 29.66
N PRO A 44 -3.02 21.37 30.15
CA PRO A 44 -3.86 20.35 30.76
C PRO A 44 -4.34 19.32 29.72
N PRO A 45 -4.42 18.02 30.08
CA PRO A 45 -4.87 16.98 29.15
C PRO A 45 -6.37 17.07 28.91
N ILE A 46 -6.78 17.10 27.64
CA ILE A 46 -8.19 16.98 27.23
C ILE A 46 -8.62 15.53 27.43
N PHE A 47 -9.24 15.24 28.58
CA PHE A 47 -9.74 13.91 28.93
C PHE A 47 -11.24 13.78 28.62
N THR A 48 -11.60 13.73 27.34
CA THR A 48 -12.96 13.36 26.93
C THR A 48 -13.12 11.84 27.06
N ARG A 49 -13.83 11.41 28.10
CA ARG A 49 -14.25 10.02 28.29
C ARG A 49 -15.22 9.62 27.18
N PHE A 50 -14.76 8.79 26.25
CA PHE A 50 -15.64 8.07 25.33
C PHE A 50 -15.98 6.72 25.97
N THR A 51 -17.08 6.66 26.73
CA THR A 51 -17.56 5.40 27.30
C THR A 51 -18.21 4.56 26.23
N GLU A 52 -17.84 3.28 26.17
CA GLU A 52 -18.41 2.26 25.30
C GLU A 52 -19.93 2.14 25.49
N THR A 53 -20.65 1.87 24.41
CA THR A 53 -21.98 1.25 24.48
C THR A 53 -22.03 0.09 23.50
N VAL A 54 -22.20 -1.12 24.05
CA VAL A 54 -22.28 -2.38 23.31
C VAL A 54 -23.64 -2.51 22.62
N ILE A 55 -23.64 -2.99 21.37
CA ILE A 55 -24.86 -3.25 20.59
C ILE A 55 -25.28 -4.72 20.82
N VAL A 56 -26.27 -4.97 21.68
CA VAL A 56 -27.14 -6.16 21.62
C VAL A 56 -28.51 -5.83 22.21
N ALA A 57 -29.55 -5.86 21.38
CA ALA A 57 -30.89 -6.40 21.69
C ALA A 57 -31.86 -6.06 20.54
N ASP A 58 -32.61 -7.07 20.09
CA ASP A 58 -33.76 -6.93 19.18
C ASP A 58 -35.06 -7.11 20.01
N GLU A 59 -36.19 -6.87 19.35
CA GLU A 59 -37.53 -7.40 19.66
C GLU A 59 -38.45 -6.75 20.73
N GLN A 60 -39.58 -6.25 20.20
CA GLN A 60 -40.99 -6.38 20.67
C GLN A 60 -41.75 -5.14 21.21
N GLN A 61 -42.69 -4.65 20.36
CA GLN A 61 -44.12 -4.31 20.63
C GLN A 61 -44.49 -3.50 21.90
N LYS A 62 -45.28 -2.41 21.84
CA LYS A 62 -46.67 -2.35 21.32
C LYS A 62 -47.31 -0.93 21.41
N ASP A 63 -48.41 -0.73 20.67
CA ASP A 63 -49.57 0.18 20.88
C ASP A 63 -49.38 1.64 21.39
N ALA A 64 -49.72 2.63 20.54
CA ALA A 64 -50.90 3.51 20.71
C ALA A 64 -50.95 4.70 19.72
N THR A 65 -52.16 5.07 19.30
CA THR A 65 -52.53 6.19 18.40
C THR A 65 -52.60 7.54 19.18
N PRO A 66 -52.40 8.73 18.55
CA PRO A 66 -52.02 9.93 19.29
C PRO A 66 -53.18 10.80 19.80
N GLU A 67 -52.90 11.61 20.83
CA GLU A 67 -53.82 12.62 21.38
C GLU A 67 -53.18 14.03 21.33
N GLN A 68 -54.02 15.06 21.27
CA GLN A 68 -53.67 16.43 20.84
C GLN A 68 -52.96 17.27 21.91
N PRO A 69 -52.12 18.25 21.52
CA PRO A 69 -51.66 19.32 22.41
C PRO A 69 -52.57 20.57 22.34
N ALA A 70 -52.82 21.17 23.51
CA ALA A 70 -53.42 22.50 23.70
C ALA A 70 -52.96 23.06 25.09
N PRO A 71 -53.16 24.35 25.42
CA PRO A 71 -52.13 25.37 25.12
C PRO A 71 -51.77 26.30 26.31
N GLY A 72 -50.77 27.17 26.10
CA GLY A 72 -50.41 28.36 26.89
C GLY A 72 -49.24 29.07 26.20
N GLY A 73 -49.13 30.40 26.09
CA GLY A 73 -49.71 31.48 26.90
C GLY A 73 -48.67 31.93 27.95
N ASP A 74 -48.11 33.14 27.97
CA ASP A 74 -48.43 34.36 27.20
C ASP A 74 -47.20 35.29 26.98
N GLU A 75 -47.34 36.15 25.96
CA GLU A 75 -46.88 37.54 25.79
C GLU A 75 -45.58 38.09 26.43
N GLN A 76 -44.71 38.71 25.60
CA GLN A 76 -44.55 40.18 25.48
C GLN A 76 -43.45 40.48 24.42
N ALA A 77 -43.68 41.13 23.27
CA ALA A 77 -44.28 42.45 22.97
C ALA A 77 -43.20 43.49 22.60
N THR A 78 -43.01 43.73 21.29
CA THR A 78 -42.47 44.98 20.75
C THR A 78 -43.12 45.26 19.39
N ALA A 79 -43.99 46.29 19.31
CA ALA A 79 -44.37 46.94 18.04
C ALA A 79 -43.22 47.88 17.61
N GLU A 80 -43.04 48.39 16.39
CA GLU A 80 -43.91 48.94 15.34
C GLU A 80 -43.05 49.02 14.05
N ASN A 81 -43.50 49.26 12.80
CA ASN A 81 -44.80 49.41 12.13
C ASN A 81 -44.57 49.20 10.61
N LEU A 82 -45.61 48.90 9.81
CA LEU A 82 -45.87 49.40 8.44
C LEU A 82 -46.93 48.53 7.72
N GLN A 83 -48.20 48.95 7.80
CA GLN A 83 -49.25 48.49 6.89
C GLN A 83 -49.34 49.44 5.67
N GLY A 84 -49.37 48.85 4.47
CA GLY A 84 -49.64 49.54 3.21
C GLY A 84 -50.56 48.68 2.36
N GLU A 85 -51.84 49.03 2.35
CA GLU A 85 -52.92 48.24 1.76
C GLU A 85 -53.05 48.48 0.25
N SER A 86 -53.12 47.39 -0.53
CA SER A 86 -53.70 47.42 -1.88
C SER A 86 -54.21 46.04 -2.29
N ALA A 87 -55.50 45.79 -2.02
CA ALA A 87 -56.22 44.73 -2.69
C ALA A 87 -56.36 45.08 -4.17
N GLN A 88 -55.86 44.21 -5.06
CA GLN A 88 -56.18 44.30 -6.48
C GLN A 88 -56.56 42.92 -7.00
N ALA A 89 -57.83 42.82 -7.41
CA ALA A 89 -58.43 41.58 -7.91
C ALA A 89 -57.78 41.12 -9.21
N ALA A 90 -57.85 39.81 -9.46
CA ALA A 90 -57.30 39.18 -10.65
C ALA A 90 -57.89 39.76 -11.95
N PRO A 91 -57.08 39.90 -13.01
CA PRO A 91 -57.57 39.74 -14.37
C PRO A 91 -57.77 38.23 -14.63
N GLU A 92 -58.96 37.85 -15.07
CA GLU A 92 -59.24 36.47 -15.45
C GLU A 92 -58.51 36.04 -16.73
N SER A 93 -58.18 34.75 -16.81
CA SER A 93 -58.25 33.95 -18.04
C SER A 93 -57.42 34.38 -19.26
N GLY A 94 -56.10 34.47 -19.09
CA GLY A 94 -55.17 34.21 -20.19
C GLY A 94 -54.89 32.70 -20.31
N GLU A 95 -55.74 31.98 -21.04
CA GLU A 95 -55.64 30.53 -21.36
C GLU A 95 -54.92 29.68 -20.30
N GLY A 96 -55.54 29.58 -19.12
CA GLY A 96 -55.12 28.59 -18.14
C GLY A 96 -55.18 27.20 -18.77
N ALA A 97 -54.02 26.55 -18.90
CA ALA A 97 -53.92 25.17 -19.34
C ALA A 97 -54.96 24.35 -18.57
N SER A 98 -55.78 23.56 -19.27
CA SER A 98 -56.93 22.90 -18.64
C SER A 98 -56.45 22.05 -17.44
N LEU A 99 -57.31 21.84 -16.45
CA LEU A 99 -56.93 21.02 -15.28
C LEU A 99 -56.39 19.64 -15.70
N GLU A 100 -56.85 19.13 -16.85
CA GLU A 100 -56.35 17.92 -17.50
C GLU A 100 -54.91 18.07 -18.02
N GLN A 101 -54.57 19.19 -18.67
CA GLN A 101 -53.20 19.49 -19.12
C GLN A 101 -52.22 19.67 -17.94
N GLN A 102 -52.64 20.33 -16.86
CA GLN A 102 -51.81 20.47 -15.65
C GLN A 102 -51.57 19.11 -14.97
N LEU A 103 -52.62 18.28 -14.90
CA LEU A 103 -52.55 16.94 -14.33
C LEU A 103 -51.66 16.01 -15.20
N GLU A 104 -51.72 16.15 -16.52
CA GLU A 104 -50.86 15.39 -17.44
C GLU A 104 -49.39 15.83 -17.39
N ALA A 105 -49.11 17.13 -17.30
CA ALA A 105 -47.76 17.64 -17.05
C ALA A 105 -47.17 17.10 -15.73
N ALA A 106 -47.94 17.19 -14.64
CA ALA A 106 -47.52 16.67 -13.33
C ALA A 106 -47.29 15.14 -13.32
N LYS A 107 -48.05 14.37 -14.12
CA LYS A 107 -47.80 12.94 -14.33
C LYS A 107 -46.50 12.68 -15.09
N GLN A 108 -46.21 13.48 -16.13
CA GLN A 108 -45.00 13.35 -16.94
C GLN A 108 -43.77 13.69 -16.10
N GLU A 109 -43.77 14.81 -15.37
CA GLU A 109 -42.72 15.15 -14.40
C GLU A 109 -42.54 14.04 -13.34
N ALA A 110 -43.63 13.46 -12.83
CA ALA A 110 -43.57 12.34 -11.89
C ALA A 110 -43.12 11.02 -12.53
N ALA A 111 -43.20 10.84 -13.85
CA ALA A 111 -42.67 9.70 -14.58
C ALA A 111 -41.17 9.88 -14.84
N ASP A 112 -40.77 11.06 -15.32
CA ASP A 112 -39.37 11.43 -15.57
C ASP A 112 -38.54 11.39 -14.28
N ALA A 113 -39.07 11.95 -13.19
CA ALA A 113 -38.42 11.89 -11.88
C ALA A 113 -38.29 10.45 -11.35
N LYS A 114 -39.26 9.56 -11.65
CA LYS A 114 -39.15 8.13 -11.32
C LYS A 114 -38.10 7.43 -12.18
N GLU A 115 -38.01 7.73 -13.48
CA GLU A 115 -36.97 7.17 -14.33
C GLU A 115 -35.58 7.61 -13.86
N GLN A 116 -35.40 8.90 -13.58
CA GLN A 116 -34.16 9.45 -13.02
C GLN A 116 -33.80 8.80 -11.67
N ALA A 117 -34.77 8.63 -10.76
CA ALA A 117 -34.54 7.96 -9.48
C ALA A 117 -34.16 6.48 -9.65
N LEU A 118 -34.85 5.73 -10.53
CA LEU A 118 -34.52 4.34 -10.83
C LEU A 118 -33.13 4.20 -11.45
N ARG A 119 -32.75 5.12 -12.35
CA ARG A 119 -31.41 5.18 -12.96
C ARG A 119 -30.34 5.48 -11.91
N ALA A 120 -30.55 6.49 -11.05
CA ALA A 120 -29.64 6.81 -9.95
C ALA A 120 -29.47 5.65 -8.95
N VAL A 121 -30.54 4.90 -8.65
CA VAL A 121 -30.46 3.68 -7.83
C VAL A 121 -29.65 2.59 -8.53
N ALA A 122 -29.84 2.37 -9.84
CA ALA A 122 -29.07 1.39 -10.60
C ALA A 122 -27.57 1.77 -10.69
N GLU A 123 -27.26 3.05 -10.92
CA GLU A 123 -25.90 3.58 -10.90
C GLU A 123 -25.24 3.41 -9.52
N SER A 124 -25.95 3.76 -8.44
CA SER A 124 -25.49 3.55 -7.06
C SER A 124 -25.20 2.07 -6.75
N GLN A 125 -26.08 1.15 -7.18
CA GLN A 125 -25.83 -0.29 -7.03
C GLN A 125 -24.61 -0.77 -7.82
N ASN A 126 -24.39 -0.26 -9.04
CA ASN A 126 -23.23 -0.60 -9.85
C ASN A 126 -21.92 -0.06 -9.26
N VAL A 127 -21.93 1.19 -8.76
CA VAL A 127 -20.80 1.79 -8.04
C VAL A 127 -20.49 0.99 -6.77
N ARG A 128 -21.52 0.60 -6.00
CA ARG A 128 -21.35 -0.22 -4.79
C ARG A 128 -20.72 -1.59 -5.10
N ARG A 129 -21.26 -2.34 -6.07
CA ARG A 129 -20.70 -3.64 -6.50
C ARG A 129 -19.26 -3.52 -7.01
N ARG A 130 -18.91 -2.40 -7.64
CA ARG A 130 -17.53 -2.11 -8.06
C ARG A 130 -16.64 -1.83 -6.85
N ALA A 131 -17.06 -0.94 -5.95
CA ALA A 131 -16.31 -0.61 -4.74
C ALA A 131 -16.08 -1.83 -3.83
N GLU A 132 -17.05 -2.75 -3.75
CA GLU A 132 -16.90 -4.03 -3.03
C GLU A 132 -15.77 -4.90 -3.64
N LYS A 133 -15.74 -5.07 -4.98
CA LYS A 133 -14.66 -5.79 -5.69
C LYS A 133 -13.30 -5.09 -5.61
N ASP A 134 -13.28 -3.77 -5.72
CA ASP A 134 -12.07 -2.96 -5.64
C ASP A 134 -11.50 -3.03 -4.20
N ALA A 135 -12.36 -3.05 -3.17
CA ALA A 135 -11.95 -3.26 -1.77
C ALA A 135 -11.47 -4.69 -1.48
N GLU A 136 -12.10 -5.73 -2.06
CA GLU A 136 -11.64 -7.11 -1.93
C GLU A 136 -10.28 -7.34 -2.58
N SER A 137 -10.08 -6.82 -3.79
CA SER A 137 -8.79 -6.93 -4.49
C SER A 137 -7.70 -6.11 -3.79
N ALA A 138 -8.00 -4.90 -3.33
CA ALA A 138 -7.08 -4.11 -2.50
C ALA A 138 -6.67 -4.83 -1.22
N ARG A 139 -7.56 -5.59 -0.56
CA ARG A 139 -7.19 -6.42 0.61
C ARG A 139 -6.30 -7.60 0.23
N LYS A 140 -6.64 -8.33 -0.84
CA LYS A 140 -5.87 -9.51 -1.31
C LYS A 140 -4.45 -9.16 -1.77
N PHE A 141 -4.25 -7.95 -2.29
CA PHE A 141 -2.96 -7.49 -2.82
C PHE A 141 -2.32 -6.35 -1.99
N ALA A 142 -2.83 -6.05 -0.79
CA ALA A 142 -2.28 -5.01 0.08
C ALA A 142 -0.78 -5.20 0.38
N LEU A 143 -0.33 -6.46 0.45
CA LEU A 143 1.06 -6.83 0.75
C LEU A 143 1.93 -6.96 -0.51
N GLU A 144 1.43 -6.71 -1.73
CA GLU A 144 2.17 -6.92 -2.99
C GLU A 144 3.54 -6.25 -3.01
N ARG A 145 3.62 -4.96 -2.64
CA ARG A 145 4.88 -4.20 -2.61
C ARG A 145 5.80 -4.65 -1.48
N PHE A 146 5.26 -4.82 -0.28
CA PHE A 146 6.02 -5.26 0.89
C PHE A 146 6.60 -6.67 0.72
N ALA A 147 5.84 -7.58 0.10
CA ALA A 147 6.34 -8.89 -0.30
C ALA A 147 7.49 -8.75 -1.29
N GLY A 148 7.35 -7.92 -2.33
CA GLY A 148 8.41 -7.62 -3.30
C GLY A 148 9.72 -7.16 -2.66
N ASP A 149 9.68 -6.15 -1.77
CA ASP A 149 10.86 -5.68 -1.03
C ASP A 149 11.50 -6.79 -0.18
N LEU A 150 10.67 -7.70 0.37
CA LEU A 150 11.12 -8.83 1.18
C LEU A 150 11.71 -9.98 0.35
N LEU A 151 11.35 -10.10 -0.95
CA LEU A 151 11.99 -11.05 -1.86
C LEU A 151 13.46 -10.70 -2.09
N GLU A 152 13.82 -9.42 -2.16
CA GLU A 152 15.23 -9.00 -2.29
C GLU A 152 16.07 -9.47 -1.09
N VAL A 153 15.48 -9.53 0.12
CA VAL A 153 16.14 -10.06 1.31
C VAL A 153 16.34 -11.57 1.18
N ALA A 154 15.32 -12.31 0.70
CA ALA A 154 15.43 -13.75 0.44
C ALA A 154 16.51 -14.07 -0.61
N ASP A 155 16.56 -13.31 -1.71
CA ASP A 155 17.58 -13.42 -2.76
C ASP A 155 19.00 -13.16 -2.25
N ASN A 156 19.15 -12.22 -1.31
CA ASN A 156 20.45 -11.92 -0.70
C ASN A 156 20.90 -13.02 0.27
N LEU A 157 19.97 -13.71 0.95
CA LEU A 157 20.27 -14.92 1.73
C LEU A 157 20.67 -16.08 0.81
N ASP A 158 19.95 -16.29 -0.30
CA ASP A 158 20.31 -17.27 -1.33
C ASP A 158 21.71 -17.00 -1.91
N ARG A 159 22.01 -15.74 -2.25
CA ARG A 159 23.34 -15.31 -2.73
C ARG A 159 24.44 -15.50 -1.68
N ALA A 160 24.13 -15.28 -0.39
CA ALA A 160 25.10 -15.49 0.69
C ALA A 160 25.44 -16.98 0.88
N LEU A 161 24.44 -17.87 0.76
CA LEU A 161 24.66 -19.32 0.76
C LEU A 161 25.47 -19.76 -0.47
N ALA A 162 25.11 -19.30 -1.67
CA ALA A 162 25.80 -19.67 -2.91
C ALA A 162 27.23 -19.09 -3.05
N ALA A 163 27.57 -18.05 -2.30
CA ALA A 163 28.90 -17.43 -2.29
C ALA A 163 29.82 -17.94 -1.16
N ALA A 164 29.31 -18.82 -0.29
CA ALA A 164 30.08 -19.40 0.78
C ALA A 164 30.97 -20.56 0.30
N ASP A 165 32.07 -20.79 1.00
CA ASP A 165 32.93 -21.95 0.77
C ASP A 165 32.59 -23.05 1.80
N ASP A 166 31.85 -24.08 1.35
CA ASP A 166 31.44 -25.22 2.18
C ASP A 166 32.61 -26.04 2.74
N SER A 167 33.84 -25.80 2.26
CA SER A 167 35.05 -26.46 2.77
C SER A 167 35.58 -25.88 4.08
N ASP A 168 35.16 -24.68 4.49
CA ASP A 168 35.56 -24.08 5.77
C ASP A 168 34.64 -24.54 6.91
N GLU A 169 35.12 -25.50 7.72
CA GLU A 169 34.46 -26.00 8.93
C GLU A 169 34.06 -24.89 9.92
N ALA A 170 34.75 -23.73 9.92
CA ALA A 170 34.40 -22.61 10.81
C ALA A 170 33.14 -21.85 10.35
N LEU A 171 32.79 -21.92 9.06
CA LEU A 171 31.63 -21.23 8.49
C LEU A 171 30.34 -22.06 8.55
N LYS A 172 30.43 -23.39 8.59
CA LYS A 172 29.25 -24.29 8.58
C LYS A 172 28.15 -23.93 9.60
N PRO A 173 28.44 -23.60 10.88
CA PRO A 173 27.38 -23.22 11.83
C PRO A 173 26.69 -21.90 11.47
N ILE A 174 27.37 -21.01 10.74
CA ILE A 174 26.81 -19.76 10.25
C ILE A 174 25.91 -20.04 9.04
N LEU A 175 26.34 -20.92 8.12
CA LEU A 175 25.56 -21.31 6.94
C LEU A 175 24.26 -22.03 7.34
N GLU A 176 24.31 -22.95 8.30
CA GLU A 176 23.12 -23.59 8.89
C GLU A 176 22.16 -22.54 9.49
N GLY A 177 22.69 -21.55 10.22
CA GLY A 177 21.90 -20.44 10.76
C GLY A 177 21.25 -19.56 9.69
N VAL A 178 21.94 -19.30 8.58
CA VAL A 178 21.42 -18.56 7.41
C VAL A 178 20.34 -19.38 6.70
N GLU A 179 20.54 -20.68 6.51
CA GLU A 179 19.55 -21.58 5.90
C GLU A 179 18.26 -21.66 6.74
N LEU A 180 18.38 -21.84 8.06
CA LEU A 180 17.23 -21.83 8.98
C LEU A 180 16.48 -20.49 8.96
N THR A 181 17.21 -19.38 8.85
CA THR A 181 16.61 -18.03 8.74
C THR A 181 15.88 -17.87 7.41
N ARG A 182 16.49 -18.28 6.29
CA ARG A 182 15.88 -18.30 4.95
C ARG A 182 14.61 -19.16 4.93
N LYS A 183 14.65 -20.36 5.52
CA LYS A 183 13.48 -21.24 5.65
C LYS A 183 12.36 -20.57 6.44
N THR A 184 12.67 -19.99 7.60
CA THR A 184 11.70 -19.28 8.44
C THR A 184 11.05 -18.10 7.71
N LEU A 185 11.81 -17.40 6.85
CA LEU A 185 11.31 -16.34 5.99
C LEU A 185 10.34 -16.86 4.93
N ILE A 186 10.68 -17.96 4.24
CA ILE A 186 9.80 -18.61 3.26
C ILE A 186 8.53 -19.13 3.94
N ASP A 187 8.62 -19.74 5.12
CA ASP A 187 7.48 -20.17 5.93
C ASP A 187 6.61 -18.99 6.43
N ALA A 188 7.16 -17.79 6.54
CA ALA A 188 6.38 -16.57 6.78
C ALA A 188 5.65 -16.07 5.53
N LEU A 189 6.30 -16.10 4.37
CA LEU A 189 5.71 -15.75 3.08
C LEU A 189 4.55 -16.69 2.70
N ASN A 190 4.75 -18.01 2.84
CA ASN A 190 3.73 -19.03 2.58
C ASN A 190 2.45 -18.81 3.41
N ARG A 191 2.57 -18.39 4.68
CA ARG A 191 1.42 -18.07 5.55
C ARG A 191 0.61 -16.85 5.10
N HIS A 192 1.17 -16.01 4.23
CA HIS A 192 0.51 -14.86 3.62
C HIS A 192 0.13 -15.10 2.15
N ASN A 193 0.02 -16.37 1.73
CA ASN A 193 -0.31 -16.78 0.37
C ASN A 193 0.66 -16.25 -0.70
N VAL A 194 1.93 -16.07 -0.31
CA VAL A 194 3.06 -15.89 -1.24
C VAL A 194 3.68 -17.25 -1.49
N GLU A 195 3.47 -17.81 -2.67
CA GLU A 195 3.96 -19.13 -3.09
C GLU A 195 5.23 -18.99 -3.92
N GLN A 196 6.21 -19.86 -3.68
CA GLN A 196 7.49 -19.91 -4.40
C GLN A 196 7.40 -20.79 -5.65
N ILE A 197 7.95 -20.31 -6.76
CA ILE A 197 8.04 -21.01 -8.04
C ILE A 197 9.52 -21.38 -8.27
N ASP A 198 9.81 -22.67 -8.23
CA ASP A 198 11.15 -23.25 -8.39
C ASP A 198 11.11 -24.41 -9.43
N PRO A 199 11.00 -24.07 -10.74
CA PRO A 199 10.61 -25.01 -11.80
C PRO A 199 11.76 -25.90 -12.31
N VAL A 200 12.69 -26.32 -11.45
CA VAL A 200 13.83 -27.15 -11.86
C VAL A 200 13.34 -28.50 -12.42
N GLY A 201 13.64 -28.78 -13.69
CA GLY A 201 13.18 -29.98 -14.40
C GLY A 201 11.77 -29.88 -14.99
N GLU A 202 11.06 -28.76 -14.82
CA GLU A 202 9.74 -28.53 -15.41
C GLU A 202 9.83 -27.89 -16.82
N PRO A 203 8.80 -28.04 -17.68
CA PRO A 203 8.74 -27.33 -18.95
C PRO A 203 8.65 -25.81 -18.74
N PHE A 204 9.28 -25.05 -19.64
CA PHE A 204 9.25 -23.58 -19.58
C PHE A 204 7.86 -23.00 -19.88
N ASP A 205 7.21 -22.41 -18.87
CA ASP A 205 6.00 -21.59 -19.01
C ASP A 205 6.32 -20.08 -19.06
N PRO A 206 6.06 -19.38 -20.19
CA PRO A 206 6.23 -17.93 -20.31
C PRO A 206 5.38 -17.08 -19.36
N GLN A 207 4.34 -17.65 -18.72
CA GLN A 207 3.50 -16.93 -17.76
C GLN A 207 4.16 -16.75 -16.39
N PHE A 208 5.10 -17.63 -16.03
CA PHE A 208 5.73 -17.67 -14.72
C PHE A 208 7.26 -17.59 -14.77
N HIS A 209 7.89 -17.88 -15.92
CA HIS A 209 9.34 -18.01 -16.06
C HIS A 209 9.91 -17.03 -17.10
N GLU A 210 11.09 -16.50 -16.83
CA GLU A 210 11.87 -15.62 -17.71
C GLU A 210 13.16 -16.34 -18.12
N ALA A 211 13.27 -16.73 -19.39
CA ALA A 211 14.42 -17.46 -19.91
C ALA A 211 15.61 -16.50 -20.15
N MET A 212 16.61 -16.56 -19.26
CA MET A 212 17.82 -15.73 -19.34
C MET A 212 18.86 -16.26 -20.33
N ALA A 213 18.98 -17.59 -20.41
CA ALA A 213 19.95 -18.25 -21.28
C ALA A 213 19.42 -19.60 -21.76
N MET A 214 19.93 -20.05 -22.91
CA MET A 214 19.69 -21.37 -23.46
C MET A 214 21.01 -22.15 -23.53
N VAL A 215 21.10 -23.27 -22.80
CA VAL A 215 22.30 -24.10 -22.74
C VAL A 215 22.04 -25.43 -23.45
N PRO A 216 22.92 -25.91 -24.35
CA PRO A 216 22.83 -27.25 -24.91
C PRO A 216 23.08 -28.28 -23.81
N ASN A 217 22.11 -29.15 -23.56
CA ASN A 217 22.25 -30.26 -22.61
C ASN A 217 21.65 -31.53 -23.26
N PRO A 218 22.42 -32.62 -23.41
CA PRO A 218 21.92 -33.86 -24.00
C PRO A 218 21.03 -34.69 -23.04
N ASP A 219 21.04 -34.40 -21.74
CA ASP A 219 20.42 -35.24 -20.70
C ASP A 219 18.96 -34.86 -20.38
N VAL A 220 18.44 -33.76 -20.93
CA VAL A 220 17.09 -33.22 -20.66
C VAL A 220 16.37 -32.85 -21.95
N GLU A 221 15.04 -32.86 -21.94
CA GLU A 221 14.24 -32.50 -23.12
C GLU A 221 14.39 -31.01 -23.49
N PRO A 222 14.32 -30.65 -24.79
CA PRO A 222 14.35 -29.25 -25.22
C PRO A 222 13.16 -28.46 -24.64
N ASN A 223 13.41 -27.21 -24.24
CA ASN A 223 12.48 -26.32 -23.52
C ASN A 223 12.19 -26.70 -22.05
N THR A 224 12.91 -27.65 -21.45
CA THR A 224 12.89 -27.89 -20.01
C THR A 224 13.82 -26.92 -19.27
N VAL A 225 13.45 -26.48 -18.07
CA VAL A 225 14.31 -25.67 -17.20
C VAL A 225 15.42 -26.54 -16.58
N ILE A 226 16.67 -26.15 -16.80
CA ILE A 226 17.85 -26.82 -16.23
C ILE A 226 18.15 -26.28 -14.82
N GLU A 227 18.14 -24.96 -14.67
CA GLU A 227 18.60 -24.27 -13.47
C GLU A 227 17.79 -22.97 -13.26
N VAL A 228 17.51 -22.66 -12.00
CA VAL A 228 16.80 -21.44 -11.58
C VAL A 228 17.82 -20.50 -10.96
N MET A 229 18.21 -19.47 -11.71
CA MET A 229 19.13 -18.41 -11.27
C MET A 229 18.50 -17.53 -10.20
N GLN A 230 17.18 -17.35 -10.25
CA GLN A 230 16.42 -16.56 -9.28
C GLN A 230 14.99 -17.09 -9.19
N ARG A 231 14.52 -17.37 -7.98
CA ARG A 231 13.23 -18.02 -7.73
C ARG A 231 12.07 -17.07 -8.06
N GLY A 232 11.01 -17.60 -8.64
CA GLY A 232 9.78 -16.86 -8.92
C GLY A 232 8.87 -16.85 -7.70
N TYR A 233 7.93 -15.91 -7.66
CA TYR A 233 6.93 -15.84 -6.57
C TYR A 233 5.57 -15.34 -7.09
N THR A 234 4.49 -15.92 -6.56
CA THR A 234 3.11 -15.47 -6.77
C THR A 234 2.45 -15.10 -5.45
N LEU A 235 1.52 -14.14 -5.48
CA LEU A 235 0.68 -13.75 -4.35
C LEU A 235 -0.78 -14.00 -4.75
N ASN A 236 -1.47 -14.90 -4.06
CA ASN A 236 -2.88 -15.23 -4.34
C ASN A 236 -3.16 -15.54 -5.84
N GLY A 237 -2.26 -16.26 -6.50
CA GLY A 237 -2.34 -16.61 -7.93
C GLY A 237 -1.96 -15.48 -8.91
N ARG A 238 -1.53 -14.32 -8.43
CA ARG A 238 -0.97 -13.24 -9.26
C ARG A 238 0.55 -13.26 -9.21
N LEU A 239 1.22 -13.15 -10.35
CA LEU A 239 2.69 -13.08 -10.41
C LEU A 239 3.19 -11.81 -9.68
N LEU A 240 4.03 -11.99 -8.67
CA LEU A 240 4.86 -10.90 -8.11
C LEU A 240 6.12 -10.73 -8.96
N ARG A 241 6.75 -11.87 -9.29
CA ARG A 241 8.02 -11.95 -10.01
C ARG A 241 8.16 -13.27 -10.75
N ALA A 242 8.61 -13.23 -12.00
CA ALA A 242 8.96 -14.43 -12.76
C ALA A 242 10.23 -15.11 -12.20
N ALA A 243 10.30 -16.43 -12.30
CA ALA A 243 11.54 -17.17 -12.05
C ALA A 243 12.53 -16.94 -13.20
N MET A 244 13.75 -16.51 -12.90
CA MET A 244 14.79 -16.33 -13.93
C MET A 244 15.51 -17.66 -14.13
N VAL A 245 15.41 -18.23 -15.33
CA VAL A 245 15.76 -19.63 -15.60
C VAL A 245 16.71 -19.80 -16.78
N VAL A 246 17.48 -20.89 -16.72
CA VAL A 246 18.28 -21.41 -17.84
C VAL A 246 17.52 -22.59 -18.45
N VAL A 247 17.26 -22.52 -19.76
CA VAL A 247 16.45 -23.49 -20.49
C VAL A 247 17.31 -24.39 -21.36
N ALA A 248 16.95 -25.67 -21.47
CA ALA A 248 17.60 -26.63 -22.34
C ALA A 248 17.36 -26.33 -23.82
N LYS A 249 18.45 -26.19 -24.58
CA LYS A 249 18.41 -26.17 -26.04
C LYS A 249 18.69 -27.57 -26.58
N ALA A 250 17.95 -27.98 -27.60
CA ALA A 250 18.30 -29.17 -28.37
C ALA A 250 19.77 -29.12 -28.84
N PRO A 251 20.57 -30.19 -28.69
CA PRO A 251 21.91 -30.25 -29.24
C PRO A 251 21.85 -30.12 -30.78
N GLN A 252 22.80 -29.37 -31.34
CA GLN A 252 22.98 -29.19 -32.79
C GLN A 252 24.05 -30.12 -33.34
#